data_AF-A0A848HKV1-F1
#
_entry.id   AF-A0A848HKV1-F1
#
_cell.length_a   1.000
_cell.length_b   1.000
_cell.length_c   1.000
_cell.angle_alpha   90.00
_cell.angle_beta   90.00
_cell.angle_gamma   90.00
#
_symmetry.space_group_name_H-M   'P 1'
#
loop_
_entity.id
_entity.type
_entity.pdbx_description
1 polymer ?
#
loop_
_entity_poly.entity_id
_entity_poly.type
_entity_poly.pdbx_seq_one_letter_code
_entity_poly.pdbx_strand_id
1 'polypeptide(L)'
;MNQPANAVGNPADDIDGQPVLFHDGCNLCLDIAQTLERTIPGLSIIDLSLHPEFKFRAVAHGVVELPSLVVGTKVLSIAPHSEIAHIGAQEHQA
;
A
#
# COMPACT_ATOMS: atom_id res chain seq x y z
N MET A 1 46.42 10.02 3.73
CA MET A 1 45.69 8.98 4.49
C MET A 1 44.58 9.63 5.31
N ASN A 2 43.36 9.11 5.16
CA ASN A 2 42.25 9.07 6.12
C ASN A 2 41.39 10.33 6.36
N GLN A 3 40.22 10.37 5.73
CA GLN A 3 38.97 10.77 6.39
C GLN A 3 37.89 9.72 6.09
N PRO A 4 37.11 9.27 7.10
CA PRO A 4 36.07 8.26 6.93
C PRO A 4 34.82 8.86 6.29
N ALA A 5 34.18 8.09 5.41
CA ALA A 5 32.85 8.36 4.89
C ALA A 5 31.85 8.35 6.07
N ASN A 6 31.46 9.54 6.53
CA ASN A 6 30.31 9.67 7.42
C ASN A 6 29.05 9.45 6.59
N ALA A 7 28.58 8.21 6.62
CA ALA A 7 27.22 7.85 6.25
C ALA A 7 26.26 8.58 7.20
N VAL A 8 25.78 9.75 6.76
CA VAL A 8 24.53 10.30 7.29
C VAL A 8 23.41 9.50 6.63
N GLY A 9 23.07 8.35 7.23
CA GLY A 9 21.85 7.64 6.87
C GLY A 9 20.67 8.56 7.14
N ASN A 10 19.97 8.96 6.08
CA ASN A 10 18.70 9.64 6.22
C ASN A 10 17.73 8.71 6.97
N PRO A 11 16.86 9.21 7.87
CA PRO A 11 15.80 8.41 8.49
C PRO A 11 14.70 7.96 7.49
N ALA A 12 14.93 8.10 6.19
CA ALA A 12 14.11 7.54 5.13
C ALA A 12 14.60 6.15 4.65
N ASP A 13 15.75 5.68 5.14
CA ASP A 13 16.43 4.48 4.61
C ASP A 13 15.95 3.15 5.24
N ASP A 14 15.07 3.18 6.25
CA ASP A 14 14.66 1.96 6.99
C ASP A 14 13.21 1.49 6.70
N ILE A 15 12.51 2.09 5.72
CA ILE A 15 11.21 1.61 5.19
C ILE A 15 11.15 1.80 3.65
N ASP A 16 12.28 1.77 2.95
CA ASP A 16 12.32 1.90 1.48
C ASP A 16 12.32 0.51 0.84
N GLY A 17 11.14 -0.10 0.68
CA GLY A 17 10.99 -1.33 -0.11
C GLY A 17 10.08 -2.43 0.45
N GLN A 18 9.46 -2.25 1.62
CA GLN A 18 8.47 -3.23 2.08
C GLN A 18 7.23 -3.20 1.18
N PRO A 19 6.78 -4.34 0.64
CA PRO A 19 5.62 -4.40 -0.23
C PRO A 19 4.34 -4.07 0.57
N VAL A 20 3.46 -3.26 -0.01
CA VAL A 20 2.20 -2.84 0.61
C VAL A 20 1.04 -3.10 -0.33
N LEU A 21 0.07 -3.91 0.07
CA LEU A 21 -1.19 -4.10 -0.65
C LEU A 21 -2.24 -3.14 -0.09
N PHE A 22 -2.73 -2.23 -0.93
CA PHE A 22 -3.88 -1.39 -0.62
C PHE A 22 -5.16 -2.03 -1.19
N HIS A 23 -6.21 -2.09 -0.39
CA HIS A 23 -7.50 -2.62 -0.83
C HIS A 23 -8.70 -1.92 -0.18
N ASP A 24 -9.90 -2.28 -0.64
CA ASP A 24 -11.20 -1.69 -0.25
C ASP A 24 -12.02 -2.59 0.71
N GLY A 25 -11.55 -3.81 0.98
CA GLY A 25 -12.14 -4.69 2.00
C GLY A 25 -13.27 -5.60 1.47
N CYS A 26 -13.53 -5.57 0.16
CA CYS A 26 -14.44 -6.51 -0.47
C CYS A 26 -13.91 -7.97 -0.39
N ASN A 27 -14.80 -8.95 -0.55
CA ASN A 27 -14.42 -10.38 -0.44
C ASN A 27 -13.30 -10.80 -1.40
N LEU A 28 -13.27 -10.24 -2.62
CA LEU A 28 -12.21 -10.53 -3.58
C LEU A 28 -10.86 -9.97 -3.11
N CYS A 29 -10.84 -8.76 -2.56
CA CYS A 29 -9.63 -8.16 -1.97
C CYS A 29 -9.07 -9.01 -0.82
N LEU A 30 -9.93 -9.53 0.05
CA LEU A 30 -9.53 -10.37 1.19
C LEU A 30 -8.92 -11.70 0.74
N ASP A 31 -9.45 -12.32 -0.31
CA ASP A 31 -8.90 -13.56 -0.87
C ASP A 31 -7.52 -13.33 -1.52
N ILE A 32 -7.38 -12.24 -2.28
CA ILE A 32 -6.09 -11.80 -2.84
C ILE A 32 -5.09 -11.51 -1.73
N ALA A 33 -5.49 -10.78 -0.69
CA ALA A 33 -4.63 -10.42 0.44
C ALA A 33 -4.08 -11.67 1.16
N GLN A 34 -4.94 -12.64 1.49
CA GLN A 34 -4.52 -13.90 2.11
C GLN A 34 -3.55 -14.70 1.23
N THR A 35 -3.75 -14.69 -0.09
CA THR A 35 -2.86 -15.39 -1.03
C THR A 35 -1.49 -14.71 -1.09
N LEU A 36 -1.47 -13.37 -1.16
CA LEU A 36 -0.24 -12.60 -1.25
C LEU A 36 0.55 -12.58 0.06
N GLU A 37 -0.11 -12.53 1.22
CA GLU A 37 0.55 -12.59 2.54
C GLU A 37 1.39 -13.86 2.70
N ARG A 38 0.86 -15.00 2.22
CA ARG A 38 1.55 -16.29 2.27
C ARG A 38 2.75 -16.36 1.31
N THR A 39 2.76 -15.54 0.27
CA THR A 39 3.72 -15.61 -0.84
C THR A 39 4.82 -14.55 -0.72
N ILE A 40 4.47 -13.38 -0.17
CA ILE A 40 5.33 -12.21 -0.10
C ILE A 40 5.69 -11.95 1.37
N PRO A 41 6.89 -12.37 1.82
CA PRO A 41 7.32 -12.14 3.19
C PRO A 41 7.44 -10.64 3.47
N GLY A 42 6.89 -10.20 4.59
CA GLY A 42 6.90 -8.78 4.98
C GLY A 42 5.91 -7.91 4.21
N LEU A 43 4.94 -8.50 3.51
CA LEU A 43 3.81 -7.78 2.93
C LEU A 43 2.98 -7.10 4.01
N SER A 44 2.83 -5.79 3.90
CA SER A 44 1.85 -5.03 4.67
C SER A 44 0.54 -4.99 3.91
N ILE A 45 -0.57 -5.26 4.57
CA ILE A 45 -1.92 -5.20 3.98
C ILE A 45 -2.68 -4.07 4.64
N ILE A 46 -3.22 -3.15 3.83
CA ILE A 46 -3.95 -1.97 4.29
C ILE A 46 -5.35 -1.98 3.68
N ASP A 47 -6.34 -2.14 4.56
CA ASP A 47 -7.74 -1.93 4.25
C ASP A 47 -8.06 -0.43 4.34
N LEU A 48 -8.22 0.21 3.19
CA LEU A 48 -8.53 1.63 3.09
C LEU A 48 -9.96 1.97 3.53
N SER A 49 -10.86 0.99 3.60
CA SER A 49 -12.22 1.19 4.12
C SER A 49 -12.22 1.29 5.64
N LEU A 50 -11.30 0.61 6.32
CA LEU A 50 -11.10 0.71 7.77
C LEU A 50 -10.13 1.83 8.15
N HIS A 51 -9.14 2.09 7.30
CA HIS A 51 -8.09 3.08 7.52
C HIS A 51 -8.02 4.12 6.38
N PRO A 52 -9.05 4.98 6.23
CA PRO A 52 -9.10 5.98 5.17
C PRO A 52 -7.97 7.01 5.26
N GLU A 53 -7.32 7.15 6.42
CA GLU A 53 -6.14 8.01 6.60
C GLU A 53 -4.97 7.63 5.68
N PHE A 54 -4.85 6.36 5.26
CA PHE A 54 -3.79 5.93 4.36
C PHE A 54 -4.12 6.17 2.88
N LYS A 55 -5.32 6.64 2.54
CA LYS A 55 -5.71 6.97 1.16
C LYS A 55 -4.74 7.95 0.52
N PHE A 56 -4.38 9.02 1.25
CA PHE A 56 -3.44 10.03 0.74
C PHE A 56 -2.06 9.42 0.42
N ARG A 57 -1.59 8.50 1.26
CA ARG A 57 -0.35 7.76 1.03
C ARG A 57 -0.43 6.91 -0.23
N ALA A 58 -1.50 6.13 -0.40
CA ALA A 58 -1.69 5.31 -1.59
C ALA A 58 -1.71 6.16 -2.89
N VAL A 59 -2.45 7.28 -2.89
CA VAL A 59 -2.50 8.22 -4.02
C VAL A 59 -1.12 8.83 -4.29
N ALA A 60 -0.36 9.19 -3.26
CA ALA A 60 1.00 9.72 -3.41
C ALA A 60 1.96 8.72 -4.07
N HIS A 61 1.72 7.41 -3.89
CA HIS A 61 2.44 6.34 -4.60
C HIS A 61 1.93 6.08 -6.01
N GLY A 62 0.87 6.77 -6.47
CA GLY A 62 0.29 6.62 -7.80
C GLY A 62 -0.82 5.57 -7.90
N VAL A 63 -1.36 5.10 -6.77
CA VAL A 63 -2.50 4.17 -6.77
C VAL A 63 -3.77 4.89 -7.22
N VAL A 64 -4.44 4.34 -8.23
CA VAL A 64 -5.71 4.85 -8.78
C VAL A 64 -6.86 3.85 -8.63
N GLU A 65 -6.54 2.57 -8.61
CA GLU A 65 -7.48 1.44 -8.58
C GLU A 65 -7.08 0.44 -7.50
N LEU A 66 -8.05 -0.35 -7.03
CA LEU A 66 -7.90 -1.29 -5.93
C LEU A 66 -8.38 -2.69 -6.35
N PRO A 67 -7.74 -3.75 -5.81
CA PRO A 67 -6.56 -3.71 -4.95
C PRO A 67 -5.28 -3.44 -5.76
N SER A 68 -4.34 -2.73 -5.14
CA SER A 68 -3.05 -2.38 -5.75
C SER A 68 -1.90 -2.70 -4.81
N LEU A 69 -0.90 -3.41 -5.33
CA LEU A 69 0.34 -3.71 -4.64
C LEU A 69 1.40 -2.65 -4.99
N VAL A 70 1.94 -2.00 -3.96
CA VAL A 70 3.04 -1.05 -4.07
C VAL A 70 4.33 -1.71 -3.60
N VAL A 71 5.37 -1.67 -4.42
CA VAL A 71 6.71 -2.17 -4.08
C VAL A 71 7.72 -1.10 -4.47
N GLY A 72 8.27 -0.41 -3.46
CA GLY A 72 9.08 0.80 -3.68
C GLY A 72 8.29 1.87 -4.42
N THR A 73 8.70 2.20 -5.65
CA THR A 73 8.03 3.19 -6.51
C THR A 73 7.11 2.56 -7.56
N LYS A 74 6.97 1.23 -7.58
CA LYS A 74 6.13 0.53 -8.56
C LYS A 74 4.76 0.25 -7.97
N VAL A 75 3.73 0.52 -8.76
CA VAL A 75 2.35 0.13 -8.51
C VAL A 75 1.97 -1.01 -9.44
N LEU A 76 1.38 -2.06 -8.88
CA LEU A 76 0.86 -3.21 -9.60
C LEU A 76 -0.63 -3.35 -9.25
N SER A 77 -1.50 -3.04 -10.21
CA SER A 77 -2.93 -3.31 -10.08
C SER A 77 -3.19 -4.82 -10.11
N ILE A 78 -3.94 -5.33 -9.14
CA ILE A 78 -4.26 -6.76 -9.04
C ILE A 78 -5.75 -6.93 -9.19
N ALA A 79 -6.20 -7.41 -10.35
CA ALA A 79 -7.62 -7.61 -10.64
C ALA A 79 -8.50 -6.39 -10.23
N PRO A 80 -8.21 -5.19 -10.77
CA PRO A 80 -8.82 -3.94 -10.31
C PRO A 80 -10.35 -3.98 -10.47
N HIS A 81 -11.06 -3.59 -9.41
CA HIS A 81 -12.53 -3.60 -9.39
C HIS A 81 -13.15 -2.51 -8.52
N SER A 82 -12.34 -1.76 -7.78
CA SER A 82 -12.77 -0.57 -7.04
C SER A 82 -11.84 0.60 -7.38
N GLU A 83 -12.37 1.81 -7.52
CA GLU A 83 -11.56 3.02 -7.69
C GLU A 83 -11.17 3.59 -6.32
N ILE A 84 -9.93 4.08 -6.18
CA ILE A 84 -9.49 4.71 -4.91
C ILE A 84 -10.33 5.95 -4.57
N ALA A 85 -10.96 6.57 -5.58
CA ALA A 85 -11.87 7.69 -5.42
C ALA A 85 -13.06 7.35 -4.48
N HIS A 86 -13.55 6.10 -4.50
CA HIS A 86 -14.68 5.66 -3.68
C HIS A 86 -14.37 5.49 -2.19
N ILE A 87 -13.08 5.37 -1.83
CA ILE A 87 -12.67 5.27 -0.43
C ILE A 87 -13.03 6.55 0.31
N GLY A 88 -13.80 6.42 1.40
CA GLY A 88 -14.29 7.56 2.19
C GLY A 88 -15.39 8.38 1.52
N ALA A 89 -15.88 7.97 0.34
CA ALA A 89 -17.08 8.54 -0.28
C ALA A 89 -18.37 7.87 0.23
N GLN A 90 -18.27 6.81 1.04
CA GLN A 90 -19.41 6.23 1.73
C GLN A 90 -19.81 7.13 2.90
N GLU A 91 -20.74 8.05 2.62
CA GLU A 91 -21.59 8.63 3.64
C GLU A 91 -22.31 7.50 4.40
N HIS A 92 -22.36 7.64 5.72
CA HIS A 92 -23.18 6.83 6.63
C HIS A 92 -24.51 6.43 5.97
N GLN A 93 -24.71 5.13 5.73
CA GLN A 93 -26.08 4.61 5.74
C GLN A 93 -26.39 4.22 7.18
N ALA A 94 -27.40 4.91 7.70
CA ALA A 94 -27.91 4.94 9.06
C ALA A 94 -28.30 3.58 9.64
#